data_AF-A0A099S830-F1
#
_entry.id   AF-A0A099S830-F1
#
_cell.length_a   1.000
_cell.length_b   1.000
_cell.length_c   1.000
_cell.angle_alpha   90.00
_cell.angle_beta   90.00
_cell.angle_gamma   90.00
#
_symmetry.space_group_name_H-M   'P 1'
#
loop_
_entity.id
_entity.type
_entity.pdbx_description
1 polymer ?
#
loop_
_entity_poly.entity_id
_entity_poly.type
_entity_poly.pdbx_seq_one_letter_code
_entity_poly.pdbx_strand_id
1 'polypeptide(L)'
;MSQEALTNQTIEQHSILKSIFLHLFPGLLSLTFYCLTAPIAVAYGFPSMFAFILSMICTALPFELGYLLYQGEQINGEMSLKELFDFKRKLSLDEYLLLIPALVIWGAVCLGFIGLVIDPIIINKIFSFLPEWFNVNDIIYNAPKYSTTTLIVTFILCFIVLGIIAPLIEELYFRGYLLPRISEYESVSPIINAILFCIYHFHAPWQLFSNLLFYWPFAHLVWKRNDLRLSLYIRVILGIGLALSLIPLIWVE
;
A
#
# COMPACT_ATOMS: atom_id res chain seq x y z
N MET A 1 -22.58 -6.81 -40.62
CA MET A 1 -21.95 -5.99 -39.56
C MET A 1 -21.22 -6.97 -38.66
N SER A 2 -19.90 -7.07 -38.79
CA SER A 2 -19.08 -8.09 -38.11
C SER A 2 -19.00 -7.82 -36.61
N GLN A 3 -18.91 -8.90 -35.82
CA GLN A 3 -18.71 -8.93 -34.37
C GLN A 3 -17.41 -8.25 -33.88
N GLU A 4 -16.58 -7.71 -34.78
CA GLU A 4 -15.32 -7.01 -34.46
C GLU A 4 -15.51 -5.57 -33.96
N ALA A 5 -16.73 -5.02 -34.01
CA ALA A 5 -16.98 -3.63 -33.61
C ALA A 5 -17.29 -3.44 -32.10
N LEU A 6 -17.22 -4.49 -31.27
CA LEU A 6 -17.67 -4.46 -29.86
C LEU A 6 -16.57 -4.59 -28.80
N THR A 7 -15.28 -4.64 -29.15
CA THR A 7 -14.20 -4.90 -28.18
C THR A 7 -12.95 -4.05 -28.37
N ASN A 8 -13.09 -2.71 -28.47
CA ASN A 8 -11.98 -1.77 -28.28
C ASN A 8 -12.48 -0.51 -27.58
N GLN A 9 -12.97 -0.62 -26.34
CA GLN A 9 -12.86 0.52 -25.45
C GLN A 9 -11.38 0.65 -25.09
N THR A 10 -10.68 1.54 -25.78
CA THR A 10 -9.33 1.94 -25.42
C THR A 10 -9.37 2.54 -24.03
N ILE A 11 -8.59 1.98 -23.09
CA ILE A 11 -8.47 2.48 -21.72
C ILE A 11 -8.10 3.96 -21.77
N GLU A 12 -8.87 4.82 -21.09
CA GLU A 12 -8.57 6.25 -20.98
C GLU A 12 -7.16 6.44 -20.42
N GLN A 13 -6.28 7.09 -21.18
CA GLN A 13 -4.97 7.49 -20.68
C GLN A 13 -5.09 8.79 -19.88
N HIS A 14 -4.47 8.80 -18.70
CA HIS A 14 -4.42 9.97 -17.86
C HIS A 14 -3.30 10.92 -18.29
N SER A 15 -3.56 12.22 -18.21
CA SER A 15 -2.47 13.20 -18.23
C SER A 15 -1.51 12.98 -17.06
N ILE A 16 -0.25 13.38 -17.24
CA ILE A 16 0.78 13.30 -16.18
C ILE A 16 0.29 13.93 -14.88
N LEU A 17 -0.33 15.12 -14.95
CA LEU A 17 -0.84 15.83 -13.76
C LEU A 17 -1.96 15.06 -13.07
N LYS A 18 -2.91 14.49 -13.82
CA LYS A 18 -4.00 13.66 -13.27
C LYS A 18 -3.43 12.43 -12.58
N SER A 19 -2.46 11.76 -13.20
CA SER A 19 -1.77 10.61 -12.61
C SER A 19 -1.02 10.99 -11.35
N ILE A 20 -0.20 12.03 -11.35
CA ILE A 20 0.51 12.50 -10.14
C ILE A 20 -0.48 12.81 -9.02
N PHE A 21 -1.55 13.56 -9.31
CA PHE A 21 -2.57 13.90 -8.33
C PHE A 21 -3.21 12.65 -7.73
N LEU A 22 -3.73 11.74 -8.57
CA LEU A 22 -4.42 10.54 -8.09
C LEU A 22 -3.50 9.59 -7.33
N HIS A 23 -2.20 9.54 -7.67
CA HIS A 23 -1.27 8.71 -6.90
C HIS A 23 -0.95 9.34 -5.53
N LEU A 24 -0.73 10.65 -5.47
CA LEU A 24 -0.17 11.30 -4.27
C LEU A 24 -1.22 11.84 -3.30
N PHE A 25 -2.39 12.25 -3.81
CA PHE A 25 -3.41 12.90 -3.00
C PHE A 25 -3.94 12.05 -1.84
N PRO A 26 -4.25 10.74 -1.98
CA PRO A 26 -4.71 9.95 -0.83
C PRO A 26 -3.64 9.87 0.27
N GLY A 27 -2.35 9.82 -0.11
CA GLY A 27 -1.23 9.81 0.83
C GLY A 27 -1.06 11.13 1.56
N LEU A 28 -1.27 12.25 0.86
CA LEU A 28 -1.26 13.59 1.45
C LEU A 28 -2.42 13.78 2.45
N LEU A 29 -3.61 13.27 2.13
CA LEU A 29 -4.75 13.27 3.06
C LEU A 29 -4.42 12.48 4.33
N SER A 30 -3.86 11.27 4.17
CA SER A 30 -3.46 10.42 5.29
C SER A 30 -2.38 11.07 6.15
N LEU A 31 -1.33 11.63 5.54
CA LEU A 31 -0.29 12.36 6.27
C LEU A 31 -0.88 13.54 7.06
N THR A 32 -1.76 14.33 6.44
CA THR A 32 -2.35 15.50 7.10
C THR A 32 -3.17 15.07 8.32
N PHE A 33 -4.02 14.07 8.17
CA PHE A 33 -4.81 13.53 9.29
C PHE A 33 -3.91 12.95 10.38
N TYR A 34 -2.89 12.19 9.99
CA TYR A 34 -1.93 11.59 10.91
C TYR A 34 -1.19 12.65 11.73
N CYS A 35 -0.65 13.71 11.12
CA CYS A 35 0.00 14.81 11.81
C CYS A 35 -0.91 15.54 12.80
N LEU A 36 -2.22 15.62 12.52
CA LEU A 36 -3.20 16.25 13.41
C LEU A 36 -3.58 15.37 14.60
N THR A 37 -3.50 14.05 14.46
CA THR A 37 -4.06 13.10 15.43
C THR A 37 -3.02 12.30 16.20
N ALA A 38 -1.84 12.05 15.63
CA ALA A 38 -0.79 11.27 16.27
C ALA A 38 -0.28 11.87 17.59
N PRO A 39 -0.01 13.19 17.70
CA PRO A 39 0.40 13.77 18.98
C PRO A 39 -0.65 13.56 20.07
N ILE A 40 -1.93 13.62 19.71
CA ILE A 40 -3.06 13.43 20.62
C ILE A 40 -3.11 11.96 21.05
N ALA A 41 -3.09 11.02 20.10
CA ALA A 41 -3.14 9.58 20.39
C ALA A 41 -2.00 9.15 21.32
N VAL A 42 -0.77 9.61 21.03
CA VAL A 42 0.41 9.33 21.86
C VAL A 42 0.27 9.93 23.27
N ALA A 43 -0.28 11.14 23.40
CA ALA A 43 -0.55 11.74 24.72
C ALA A 43 -1.57 10.93 25.55
N TYR A 44 -2.46 10.18 24.91
CA TYR A 44 -3.40 9.25 25.56
C TYR A 44 -2.86 7.82 25.69
N GLY A 45 -1.57 7.59 25.44
CA GLY A 45 -0.92 6.30 25.63
C GLY A 45 -1.15 5.29 24.50
N PHE A 46 -1.52 5.75 23.30
CA PHE A 46 -1.56 4.92 22.09
C PHE A 46 -0.26 5.04 21.29
N PRO A 47 0.24 3.94 20.69
CA PRO A 47 1.39 4.00 19.80
C PRO A 47 1.07 4.82 18.56
N SER A 48 2.10 5.38 17.94
CA SER A 48 1.92 6.18 16.72
C SER A 48 1.28 5.38 15.58
N MET A 49 1.58 4.09 15.49
CA MET A 49 0.94 3.13 14.58
C MET A 49 -0.61 3.18 14.65
N PHE A 50 -1.18 3.35 15.84
CA PHE A 50 -2.63 3.43 16.01
C PHE A 50 -3.22 4.64 15.29
N ALA A 51 -2.60 5.81 15.46
CA ALA A 51 -3.03 7.05 14.79
C ALA A 51 -2.86 6.96 13.26
N PHE A 52 -1.79 6.30 12.80
CA PHE A 52 -1.59 6.05 11.38
C PHE A 52 -2.67 5.14 10.79
N ILE A 53 -3.09 4.09 11.50
CA ILE A 53 -4.19 3.25 11.03
C ILE A 53 -5.50 4.05 10.95
N LEU A 54 -5.75 4.90 11.95
CA LEU A 54 -6.92 5.78 11.92
C LEU A 54 -6.88 6.74 10.72
N SER A 55 -5.71 7.30 10.38
CA SER A 55 -5.57 8.14 9.20
C SER A 55 -5.91 7.38 7.93
N MET A 56 -5.44 6.13 7.77
CA MET A 56 -5.77 5.29 6.63
C MET A 56 -7.27 5.02 6.52
N ILE A 57 -7.92 4.61 7.62
CA ILE A 57 -9.37 4.32 7.66
C ILE A 57 -10.21 5.56 7.32
N CYS A 58 -9.80 6.73 7.80
CA CYS A 58 -10.58 7.96 7.66
C CYS A 58 -10.31 8.72 6.36
N THR A 59 -9.21 8.42 5.64
CA THR A 59 -8.78 9.23 4.49
C THR A 59 -8.43 8.42 3.24
N ALA A 60 -7.23 7.82 3.18
CA ALA A 60 -6.71 7.17 1.97
C ALA A 60 -7.63 6.05 1.49
N LEU A 61 -8.04 5.13 2.37
CA LEU A 61 -8.86 3.97 1.97
C LEU A 61 -10.25 4.38 1.48
N PRO A 62 -11.00 5.26 2.16
CA PRO A 62 -12.25 5.80 1.63
C PRO A 62 -12.08 6.54 0.31
N PHE A 63 -11.01 7.33 0.15
CA PHE A 63 -10.76 8.06 -1.09
C PHE A 63 -10.49 7.10 -2.25
N GLU A 64 -9.58 6.15 -2.07
CA GLU A 64 -9.20 5.17 -3.09
C GLU A 64 -10.40 4.31 -3.49
N LEU A 65 -11.09 3.72 -2.53
CA LEU A 65 -12.27 2.90 -2.80
C LEU A 65 -13.43 3.72 -3.36
N GLY A 66 -13.70 4.90 -2.81
CA GLY A 66 -14.74 5.80 -3.28
C GLY A 66 -14.49 6.25 -4.72
N TYR A 67 -13.24 6.55 -5.07
CA TYR A 67 -12.85 6.88 -6.44
C TYR A 67 -13.04 5.68 -7.38
N LEU A 68 -12.68 4.45 -6.98
CA LEU A 68 -12.94 3.25 -7.79
C LEU A 68 -14.44 3.01 -8.00
N LEU A 69 -15.26 3.17 -6.97
CA LEU A 69 -16.71 2.99 -7.06
C LEU A 69 -17.35 4.06 -7.95
N TYR A 70 -16.92 5.31 -7.83
CA TYR A 70 -17.34 6.40 -8.71
C TYR A 70 -17.00 6.09 -10.17
N GLN A 71 -15.78 5.63 -10.45
CA GLN A 71 -15.37 5.25 -11.81
C GLN A 71 -16.13 4.03 -12.33
N GLY A 72 -16.40 3.07 -11.44
CA GLY A 72 -17.29 1.95 -11.73
C GLY A 72 -18.69 2.39 -12.13
N GLU A 73 -19.26 3.38 -11.44
CA GLU A 73 -20.56 3.96 -11.78
C GLU A 73 -20.53 4.70 -13.12
N GLN A 74 -19.46 5.43 -13.43
CA GLN A 74 -19.34 6.10 -14.73
C GLN A 74 -19.30 5.11 -15.91
N ILE A 75 -18.76 3.90 -15.70
CA ILE A 75 -18.62 2.88 -16.74
C ILE A 75 -19.86 1.97 -16.81
N ASN A 76 -20.34 1.51 -15.66
CA ASN A 76 -21.38 0.47 -15.56
C ASN A 76 -22.79 1.03 -15.32
N GLY A 77 -22.92 2.30 -14.95
CA GLY A 77 -24.18 2.89 -14.47
C GLY A 77 -24.57 2.46 -13.04
N GLU A 78 -23.72 1.71 -12.34
CA GLU A 78 -23.89 1.29 -10.94
C GLU A 78 -22.56 1.35 -10.18
N MET A 79 -22.59 1.66 -8.87
CA MET A 79 -21.41 1.65 -8.01
C MET A 79 -20.86 0.22 -7.84
N SER A 80 -19.98 -0.18 -8.77
CA SER A 80 -19.51 -1.55 -8.91
C SER A 80 -18.11 -1.60 -9.49
N LEU A 81 -17.26 -2.47 -8.95
CA LEU A 81 -15.91 -2.72 -9.47
C LEU A 81 -15.89 -3.70 -10.65
N LYS A 82 -17.07 -4.16 -11.11
CA LYS A 82 -17.17 -5.04 -12.28
C LYS A 82 -16.55 -4.36 -13.49
N GLU A 83 -15.79 -5.12 -14.26
CA GLU A 83 -15.19 -4.69 -15.52
C GLU A 83 -14.20 -3.51 -15.44
N LEU A 84 -13.92 -2.99 -14.23
CA LEU A 84 -13.07 -1.82 -14.01
C LEU A 84 -11.58 -2.08 -14.26
N PHE A 85 -11.14 -3.34 -14.11
CA PHE A 85 -9.73 -3.72 -14.14
C PHE A 85 -9.37 -4.48 -15.43
N ASP A 86 -8.24 -4.09 -16.02
CA ASP A 86 -7.78 -4.60 -17.31
C ASP A 86 -6.91 -5.86 -17.20
N PHE A 87 -6.29 -6.07 -16.02
CA PHE A 87 -5.43 -7.22 -15.75
C PHE A 87 -6.21 -8.52 -15.53
N LYS A 88 -6.62 -9.16 -16.64
CA LYS A 88 -7.58 -10.27 -16.67
C LYS A 88 -6.94 -11.66 -16.81
N ARG A 89 -5.68 -11.79 -17.26
CA ARG A 89 -5.04 -13.10 -17.43
C ARG A 89 -4.92 -13.80 -16.09
N LYS A 90 -5.32 -15.06 -16.03
CA LYS A 90 -5.08 -15.94 -14.88
C LYS A 90 -3.78 -16.70 -15.11
N LEU A 91 -2.84 -16.59 -14.19
CA LEU A 91 -1.62 -17.40 -14.22
C LEU A 91 -1.93 -18.87 -13.92
N SER A 92 -1.07 -19.77 -14.41
CA SER A 92 -1.15 -21.19 -14.06
C SER A 92 -0.81 -21.39 -12.58
N LEU A 93 -1.21 -22.54 -12.02
CA LEU A 93 -0.88 -22.87 -10.63
C LEU A 93 0.64 -22.88 -10.40
N ASP A 94 1.41 -23.41 -11.35
CA ASP A 94 2.87 -23.46 -11.28
C ASP A 94 3.50 -22.06 -11.27
N GLU A 95 2.97 -21.14 -12.08
CA GLU A 95 3.39 -19.74 -12.07
C GLU A 95 3.16 -19.11 -10.68
N TYR A 96 2.01 -19.38 -10.04
CA TYR A 96 1.77 -18.90 -8.67
C TYR A 96 2.67 -19.56 -7.63
N LEU A 97 2.83 -20.89 -7.69
CA LEU A 97 3.66 -21.65 -6.74
C LEU A 97 5.14 -21.26 -6.80
N LEU A 98 5.61 -20.77 -7.95
CA LEU A 98 6.96 -20.23 -8.08
C LEU A 98 7.03 -18.75 -7.67
N LEU A 99 6.15 -17.91 -8.22
CA LEU A 99 6.28 -16.45 -8.08
C LEU A 99 5.90 -15.97 -6.70
N ILE A 100 4.84 -16.51 -6.07
CA ILE A 100 4.39 -16.03 -4.76
C ILE A 100 5.47 -16.27 -3.69
N PRO A 101 6.03 -17.48 -3.50
CA PRO A 101 7.08 -17.67 -2.49
C PRO A 101 8.33 -16.84 -2.77
N ALA A 102 8.77 -16.75 -4.03
CA ALA A 102 9.94 -15.94 -4.39
C ALA A 102 9.74 -14.46 -4.03
N LEU A 103 8.56 -13.92 -4.30
CA LEU A 103 8.21 -12.54 -4.05
C LEU A 103 7.91 -12.25 -2.58
N VAL A 104 7.38 -13.22 -1.84
CA VAL A 104 7.24 -13.15 -0.37
C VAL A 104 8.61 -13.14 0.29
N ILE A 105 9.55 -14.00 -0.13
CA ILE A 105 10.92 -14.01 0.37
C ILE A 105 11.62 -12.68 0.07
N TRP A 106 11.53 -12.20 -1.19
CA TRP A 106 12.05 -10.89 -1.57
C TRP A 106 11.45 -9.78 -0.68
N GLY A 107 10.13 -9.83 -0.49
CA GLY A 107 9.42 -8.89 0.36
C GLY A 107 9.90 -8.87 1.79
N ALA A 108 10.05 -10.04 2.39
CA ALA A 108 10.57 -10.20 3.74
C ALA A 108 12.02 -9.71 3.87
N VAL A 109 12.86 -9.90 2.84
CA VAL A 109 14.23 -9.37 2.83
C VAL A 109 14.21 -7.84 2.75
N CYS A 110 13.41 -7.23 1.87
CA CYS A 110 13.32 -5.78 1.78
C CYS A 110 12.79 -5.17 3.09
N LEU A 111 11.69 -5.68 3.62
CA LEU A 111 11.06 -5.13 4.82
C LEU A 111 11.87 -5.43 6.09
N GLY A 112 12.41 -6.65 6.20
CA GLY A 112 13.17 -7.10 7.36
C GLY A 112 14.60 -6.55 7.38
N PHE A 113 15.39 -6.82 6.35
CA PHE A 113 16.80 -6.41 6.34
C PHE A 113 16.95 -4.91 6.05
N ILE A 114 16.38 -4.41 4.96
CA ILE A 114 16.54 -3.00 4.60
C ILE A 114 15.74 -2.14 5.57
N GLY A 115 14.49 -2.51 5.84
CA GLY A 115 13.61 -1.75 6.73
C GLY A 115 14.06 -1.67 8.18
N LEU A 116 14.61 -2.74 8.77
CA LEU A 116 15.01 -2.71 10.19
C LEU A 116 16.47 -2.28 10.40
N VAL A 117 17.33 -2.38 9.38
CA VAL A 117 18.75 -2.03 9.52
C VAL A 117 19.07 -0.67 8.91
N ILE A 118 18.58 -0.40 7.71
CA ILE A 118 18.97 0.79 6.95
C ILE A 118 18.08 1.97 7.29
N ASP A 119 16.75 1.78 7.37
CA ASP A 119 15.83 2.88 7.62
C ASP A 119 16.12 3.61 8.95
N PRO A 120 16.40 2.95 10.09
CA PRO A 120 16.74 3.66 11.33
C PRO A 120 18.02 4.50 11.23
N ILE A 121 18.98 4.10 10.40
CA ILE A 121 20.19 4.90 10.15
C ILE A 121 19.82 6.18 9.39
N ILE A 122 18.93 6.09 8.41
CA ILE A 122 18.44 7.23 7.63
C ILE A 122 17.63 8.16 8.54
N ILE A 123 16.72 7.62 9.37
CA ILE A 123 15.94 8.40 10.33
C ILE A 123 16.88 9.22 11.22
N ASN A 124 17.83 8.57 11.88
CA ASN A 124 18.71 9.23 12.84
C ASN A 124 19.69 10.25 12.22
N LYS A 125 20.04 10.11 10.94
CA LYS A 125 21.00 11.02 10.26
C LYS A 125 20.33 12.17 9.51
N ILE A 126 19.19 11.91 8.88
CA ILE A 126 18.56 12.82 7.92
C ILE A 126 17.24 13.37 8.46
N PHE A 127 16.46 12.54 9.17
CA PHE A 127 15.13 12.88 9.66
C PHE A 127 15.04 13.05 11.18
N SER A 128 16.18 13.25 11.86
CA SER A 128 16.25 13.41 13.32
C SER A 128 15.56 14.69 13.84
N PHE A 129 15.21 15.61 12.94
CA PHE A 129 14.43 16.80 13.25
C PHE A 129 12.93 16.50 13.41
N LEU A 130 12.45 15.35 12.94
CA LEU A 130 11.06 14.94 13.10
C LEU A 130 10.82 14.51 14.56
N PRO A 131 9.65 14.81 15.11
CA PRO A 131 9.32 14.44 16.47
C PRO A 131 9.16 12.92 16.61
N GLU A 132 9.45 12.38 17.80
CA GLU A 132 9.39 10.92 18.06
C GLU A 132 8.03 10.31 17.70
N TRP A 133 6.93 11.03 17.96
CA TRP A 133 5.58 10.59 17.63
C TRP A 133 5.36 10.39 16.12
N PHE A 134 6.20 10.92 15.23
CA PHE A 134 6.08 10.74 13.78
C PHE A 134 6.60 9.38 13.31
N ASN A 135 7.36 8.66 14.13
CA ASN A 135 7.84 7.34 13.78
C ASN A 135 6.73 6.30 13.98
N VAL A 136 6.04 5.91 12.90
CA VAL A 136 4.98 4.89 12.94
C VAL A 136 5.45 3.54 13.50
N ASN A 137 6.74 3.22 13.38
CA ASN A 137 7.34 1.97 13.84
C ASN A 137 7.79 2.00 15.31
N ASP A 138 7.50 3.08 16.04
CA ASP A 138 7.83 3.23 17.47
C ASP A 138 7.40 2.00 18.32
N ILE A 139 6.24 1.40 18.03
CA ILE A 139 5.71 0.23 18.75
C ILE A 139 6.69 -0.94 18.78
N ILE A 140 7.53 -1.10 17.75
CA ILE A 140 8.52 -2.19 17.65
C ILE A 140 9.61 -2.03 18.72
N TYR A 141 9.99 -0.79 19.04
CA TYR A 141 11.13 -0.49 19.92
C TYR A 141 10.69 -0.11 21.33
N ASN A 142 9.44 0.33 21.50
CA ASN A 142 8.92 0.90 22.74
C ASN A 142 7.72 0.13 23.30
N ALA A 143 7.49 -1.13 22.87
CA ALA A 143 6.36 -1.94 23.32
C ALA A 143 6.12 -1.92 24.85
N PRO A 144 7.16 -2.01 25.73
CA PRO A 144 6.95 -1.98 27.19
C PRO A 144 6.35 -0.68 27.75
N LYS A 145 6.34 0.41 26.97
CA LYS A 145 5.74 1.70 27.38
C LYS A 145 4.21 1.69 27.24
N TYR A 146 3.64 0.73 26.52
CA TYR A 146 2.23 0.69 26.19
C TYR A 146 1.49 -0.32 27.06
N SER A 147 0.24 -0.01 27.39
CA SER A 147 -0.62 -0.99 28.07
C SER A 147 -0.90 -2.20 27.17
N THR A 148 -1.06 -3.38 27.75
CA THR A 148 -1.43 -4.60 27.01
C THR A 148 -2.70 -4.40 26.18
N THR A 149 -3.69 -3.69 26.71
CA THR A 149 -4.93 -3.36 25.99
C THR A 149 -4.64 -2.52 24.74
N THR A 150 -3.82 -1.49 24.86
CA THR A 150 -3.40 -0.65 23.73
C THR A 150 -2.70 -1.48 22.65
N LEU A 151 -1.78 -2.36 23.07
CA LEU A 151 -1.03 -3.24 22.15
C LEU A 151 -1.97 -4.20 21.41
N ILE A 152 -2.91 -4.83 22.12
CA ILE A 152 -3.90 -5.75 21.51
C ILE A 152 -4.79 -5.02 20.51
N VAL A 153 -5.33 -3.85 20.88
CA VAL A 153 -6.20 -3.07 19.98
C VAL A 153 -5.42 -2.66 18.73
N THR A 154 -4.20 -2.16 18.91
CA THR A 154 -3.33 -1.77 17.79
C THR A 154 -3.01 -2.97 16.90
N PHE A 155 -2.68 -4.13 17.48
CA PHE A 155 -2.43 -5.37 16.74
C PHE A 155 -3.65 -5.80 15.90
N ILE A 156 -4.85 -5.81 16.48
CA ILE A 156 -6.09 -6.17 15.76
C ILE A 156 -6.31 -5.23 14.58
N LEU A 157 -6.11 -3.93 14.78
CA LEU A 157 -6.23 -2.93 13.73
C LEU A 157 -5.13 -3.09 12.66
N CYS A 158 -3.88 -3.35 13.04
CA CYS A 158 -2.80 -3.68 12.11
C CYS A 158 -3.18 -4.89 11.26
N PHE A 159 -3.65 -5.97 11.88
CA PHE A 159 -4.00 -7.21 11.19
C PHE A 159 -5.13 -7.01 10.18
N ILE A 160 -6.23 -6.38 10.60
CA ILE A 160 -7.39 -6.19 9.75
C ILE A 160 -7.10 -5.14 8.67
N VAL A 161 -6.59 -3.97 9.07
CA VAL A 161 -6.48 -2.82 8.16
C VAL A 161 -5.21 -2.91 7.34
N LEU A 162 -4.04 -2.93 7.97
CA LEU A 162 -2.76 -2.94 7.25
C LEU A 162 -2.43 -4.33 6.67
N GLY A 163 -2.95 -5.39 7.28
CA GLY A 163 -2.72 -6.76 6.82
C GLY A 163 -3.61 -7.20 5.67
N ILE A 164 -4.84 -6.69 5.60
CA ILE A 164 -5.85 -7.18 4.65
C ILE A 164 -6.46 -6.03 3.86
N ILE A 165 -7.18 -5.11 4.52
CA ILE A 165 -8.01 -4.12 3.82
C ILE A 165 -7.19 -3.16 2.96
N ALA A 166 -6.15 -2.54 3.53
CA ALA A 166 -5.30 -1.59 2.82
C ALA A 166 -4.56 -2.24 1.64
N PRO A 167 -3.87 -3.39 1.80
CA PRO A 167 -3.30 -4.11 0.67
C PRO A 167 -4.27 -4.39 -0.47
N LEU A 168 -5.51 -4.79 -0.15
CA LEU A 168 -6.53 -5.06 -1.17
C LEU A 168 -6.92 -3.78 -1.92
N ILE A 169 -7.29 -2.72 -1.21
CA ILE A 169 -7.74 -1.46 -1.82
C ILE A 169 -6.60 -0.81 -2.62
N GLU A 170 -5.40 -0.75 -2.06
CA GLU A 170 -4.24 -0.15 -2.72
C GLU A 170 -3.89 -0.91 -4.01
N GLU A 171 -3.89 -2.24 -4.00
CA GLU A 171 -3.61 -3.00 -5.23
C GLU A 171 -4.67 -2.79 -6.30
N LEU A 172 -5.96 -2.77 -5.92
CA LEU A 172 -7.04 -2.46 -6.86
C LEU A 172 -6.90 -1.03 -7.42
N TYR A 173 -6.53 -0.06 -6.58
CA TYR A 173 -6.38 1.34 -6.96
C TYR A 173 -5.14 1.59 -7.82
N PHE A 174 -3.95 1.33 -7.28
CA PHE A 174 -2.69 1.69 -7.92
C PHE A 174 -2.33 0.77 -9.08
N ARG A 175 -2.53 -0.55 -8.93
CA ARG A 175 -2.16 -1.52 -9.96
C ARG A 175 -3.36 -1.82 -10.84
N GLY A 176 -4.52 -2.10 -10.26
CA GLY A 176 -5.71 -2.42 -11.04
C GLY A 176 -6.20 -1.27 -11.91
N TYR A 177 -6.25 -0.05 -11.36
CA TYR A 177 -6.89 1.09 -12.04
C TYR A 177 -5.88 2.10 -12.60
N LEU A 178 -4.89 2.56 -11.82
CA LEU A 178 -3.99 3.65 -12.25
C LEU A 178 -2.91 3.19 -13.23
N LEU A 179 -2.30 2.02 -13.02
CA LEU A 179 -1.21 1.53 -13.88
C LEU A 179 -1.62 1.36 -15.37
N PRO A 180 -2.79 0.78 -15.73
CA PRO A 180 -3.22 0.71 -17.13
C PRO A 180 -3.45 2.09 -17.79
N ARG A 181 -3.72 3.13 -17.00
CA ARG A 181 -4.03 4.49 -17.47
C ARG A 181 -2.79 5.36 -17.67
N ILE A 182 -1.61 4.80 -17.44
CA ILE A 182 -0.31 5.38 -17.82
C ILE A 182 0.45 4.43 -18.75
N SER A 183 -0.25 3.54 -19.45
CA SER A 183 0.38 2.53 -20.31
C SER A 183 1.00 3.10 -21.58
N GLU A 184 0.76 4.38 -21.90
CA GLU A 184 1.45 5.11 -22.96
C GLU A 184 2.98 5.14 -22.80
N TYR A 185 3.50 4.95 -21.58
CA TYR A 185 4.94 4.86 -21.30
C TYR A 185 5.47 3.41 -21.41
N GLU A 186 4.68 2.48 -21.93
CA GLU A 186 5.02 1.09 -22.22
C GLU A 186 5.73 0.40 -21.04
N SER A 187 6.93 -0.14 -21.23
CA SER A 187 7.72 -0.84 -20.20
C SER A 187 8.17 0.04 -19.04
N VAL A 188 8.08 1.37 -19.17
CA VAL A 188 8.43 2.33 -18.12
C VAL A 188 7.25 2.60 -17.18
N SER A 189 6.01 2.35 -17.62
CA SER A 189 4.79 2.54 -16.83
C SER A 189 4.83 1.90 -15.43
N PRO A 190 5.31 0.65 -15.26
CA PRO A 190 5.41 0.04 -13.93
C PRO A 190 6.41 0.73 -13.01
N ILE A 191 7.48 1.30 -13.57
CA ILE A 191 8.49 2.05 -12.80
C ILE A 191 7.90 3.37 -12.33
N ILE A 192 7.20 4.10 -13.21
CA ILE A 192 6.52 5.35 -12.86
C ILE A 192 5.49 5.10 -11.76
N ASN A 193 4.65 4.08 -11.93
CA ASN A 193 3.67 3.68 -10.91
C ASN A 193 4.34 3.34 -9.58
N ALA A 194 5.41 2.55 -9.59
CA ALA A 194 6.14 2.19 -8.38
C ALA A 194 6.74 3.42 -7.68
N ILE A 195 7.38 4.33 -8.41
CA ILE A 195 7.96 5.57 -7.85
C ILE A 195 6.87 6.43 -7.22
N LEU A 196 5.78 6.70 -7.93
CA LEU A 196 4.67 7.50 -7.41
C LEU A 196 4.02 6.85 -6.19
N PHE A 197 3.84 5.53 -6.21
CA PHE A 197 3.35 4.77 -5.06
C PHE A 197 4.31 4.81 -3.87
N CYS A 198 5.63 4.84 -4.08
CA CYS A 198 6.57 4.98 -2.98
C CYS A 198 6.52 6.40 -2.38
N ILE A 199 6.37 7.44 -3.22
CA ILE A 199 6.21 8.83 -2.75
C ILE A 199 4.89 9.02 -1.99
N TYR A 200 3.83 8.31 -2.38
CA TYR A 200 2.54 8.28 -1.68
C TYR A 200 2.68 7.95 -0.18
N HIS A 201 3.72 7.22 0.24
CA HIS A 201 4.02 6.92 1.64
C HIS A 201 4.69 8.11 2.36
N PHE A 202 4.07 9.29 2.30
CA PHE A 202 4.60 10.52 2.90
C PHE A 202 4.85 10.44 4.41
N HIS A 203 4.19 9.51 5.11
CA HIS A 203 4.37 9.26 6.54
C HIS A 203 5.70 8.58 6.89
N ALA A 204 6.42 8.03 5.90
CA ALA A 204 7.68 7.32 6.09
C ALA A 204 8.69 7.64 4.98
N PRO A 205 9.09 8.92 4.80
CA PRO A 205 9.92 9.36 3.67
C PRO A 205 11.30 8.69 3.64
N TRP A 206 11.81 8.24 4.78
CA TRP A 206 13.06 7.47 4.88
C TRP A 206 12.97 6.09 4.21
N GLN A 207 11.77 5.55 4.00
CA GLN A 207 11.55 4.24 3.38
C GLN A 207 11.47 4.30 1.85
N LEU A 208 11.68 5.46 1.22
CA LEU A 208 11.50 5.60 -0.23
C LEU A 208 12.31 4.54 -1.01
N PHE A 209 13.56 4.29 -0.60
CA PHE A 209 14.43 3.33 -1.27
C PHE A 209 14.05 1.88 -1.00
N SER A 210 13.79 1.53 0.27
CA SER A 210 13.35 0.19 0.67
C SER A 210 12.01 -0.17 0.01
N ASN A 211 11.06 0.77 -0.01
CA ASN A 211 9.78 0.65 -0.70
C ASN A 211 9.96 0.52 -2.21
N LEU A 212 10.86 1.26 -2.84
CA LEU A 212 11.06 1.12 -4.29
C LEU A 212 11.58 -0.27 -4.65
N LEU A 213 12.59 -0.77 -3.93
CA LEU A 213 13.11 -2.14 -4.10
C LEU A 213 12.04 -3.20 -3.86
N PHE A 214 11.19 -2.96 -2.87
CA PHE A 214 10.08 -3.84 -2.54
C PHE A 214 9.00 -3.84 -3.63
N TYR A 215 8.52 -2.68 -4.05
CA TYR A 215 7.32 -2.53 -4.88
C TYR A 215 7.54 -2.68 -6.37
N TRP A 216 8.72 -2.31 -6.88
CA TRP A 216 8.96 -2.33 -8.33
C TRP A 216 8.77 -3.72 -8.97
N PRO A 217 9.19 -4.86 -8.37
CA PRO A 217 9.02 -6.16 -8.99
C PRO A 217 7.55 -6.55 -9.08
N PHE A 218 6.74 -6.15 -8.10
CA PHE A 218 5.30 -6.43 -8.12
C PHE A 218 4.61 -5.66 -9.24
N ALA A 219 4.85 -4.35 -9.33
CA ALA A 219 4.29 -3.53 -10.40
C ALA A 219 4.71 -4.05 -11.78
N HIS A 220 5.99 -4.40 -11.94
CA HIS A 220 6.52 -4.95 -13.19
C HIS A 220 5.90 -6.31 -13.54
N LEU A 221 5.76 -7.21 -12.58
CA LEU A 221 5.20 -8.54 -12.82
C LEU A 221 3.70 -8.51 -13.09
N VAL A 222 2.92 -7.68 -12.38
CA VAL A 222 1.49 -7.51 -12.68
C VAL A 222 1.30 -7.03 -14.12
N TRP A 223 2.06 -6.01 -14.53
CA TRP A 223 2.02 -5.49 -15.89
C TRP A 223 2.44 -6.56 -16.92
N LYS A 224 3.60 -7.19 -16.71
CA LYS A 224 4.16 -8.18 -17.65
C LYS A 224 3.32 -9.45 -17.75
N ARG A 225 2.72 -9.88 -16.64
CA ARG A 225 1.91 -11.11 -16.54
C ARG A 225 0.43 -10.86 -16.79
N ASN A 226 0.01 -9.60 -16.85
CA ASN A 226 -1.38 -9.19 -17.05
C ASN A 226 -2.32 -9.80 -15.98
N ASP A 227 -1.84 -9.92 -14.73
CA ASP A 227 -2.57 -10.59 -13.64
C ASP A 227 -2.46 -9.82 -12.30
N LEU A 228 -3.56 -9.17 -11.92
CA LEU A 228 -3.66 -8.42 -10.66
C LEU A 228 -3.72 -9.31 -9.42
N ARG A 229 -4.17 -10.57 -9.55
CA ARG A 229 -4.29 -11.49 -8.41
C ARG A 229 -2.94 -11.80 -7.79
N LEU A 230 -1.89 -11.84 -8.62
CA LEU A 230 -0.54 -12.09 -8.17
C LEU A 230 -0.13 -11.09 -7.08
N SER A 231 -0.28 -9.79 -7.34
CA SER A 231 0.08 -8.78 -6.35
C SER A 231 -0.87 -8.75 -5.16
N LEU A 232 -2.18 -8.96 -5.36
CA LEU A 232 -3.15 -9.07 -4.27
C LEU A 232 -2.75 -10.17 -3.26
N TYR A 233 -2.45 -11.39 -3.74
CA TYR A 233 -2.05 -12.48 -2.87
C TYR A 233 -0.77 -12.15 -2.10
N ILE A 234 0.25 -11.67 -2.79
CA ILE A 234 1.55 -11.36 -2.17
C ILE A 234 1.40 -10.25 -1.12
N ARG A 235 0.67 -9.19 -1.44
CA ARG A 235 0.50 -8.03 -0.56
C ARG A 235 -0.29 -8.37 0.69
N VAL A 236 -1.35 -9.18 0.56
CA VAL A 236 -2.11 -9.66 1.73
C VAL A 236 -1.29 -10.65 2.56
N ILE A 237 -0.58 -11.59 1.94
CA ILE A 237 0.29 -12.54 2.68
C ILE A 237 1.36 -11.78 3.49
N LEU A 238 2.04 -10.82 2.86
CA LEU A 238 3.06 -10.02 3.53
C LEU A 238 2.47 -9.10 4.61
N GLY A 239 1.31 -8.48 4.34
CA GLY A 239 0.61 -7.65 5.32
C GLY A 239 0.20 -8.45 6.56
N ILE A 240 -0.42 -9.62 6.38
CA ILE A 240 -0.76 -10.54 7.47
C ILE A 240 0.50 -10.97 8.22
N GLY A 241 1.55 -11.39 7.50
CA GLY A 241 2.82 -11.80 8.11
C GLY A 241 3.45 -10.70 8.98
N LEU A 242 3.46 -9.46 8.48
CA LEU A 242 3.95 -8.30 9.22
C LEU A 242 3.09 -8.02 10.46
N ALA A 243 1.76 -8.07 10.35
CA ALA A 243 0.90 -7.88 11.51
C ALA A 243 1.10 -8.98 12.58
N LEU A 244 1.22 -10.24 12.17
CA LEU A 244 1.51 -11.37 13.07
C LEU A 244 2.88 -11.24 13.76
N SER A 245 3.86 -10.57 13.12
CA SER A 245 5.16 -10.30 13.74
C SER A 245 5.08 -9.38 14.97
N LEU A 246 3.96 -8.68 15.19
CA LEU A 246 3.72 -7.85 16.37
C LEU A 246 3.22 -8.64 17.59
N ILE A 247 2.77 -9.89 17.42
CA ILE A 247 2.24 -10.70 18.54
C ILE A 247 3.22 -10.81 19.73
N PRO A 248 4.53 -11.06 19.52
CA PRO A 248 5.47 -11.12 20.63
C PRO A 248 5.51 -9.84 21.46
N LEU A 249 5.25 -8.67 20.85
CA LEU A 249 5.31 -7.37 21.52
C LEU A 249 4.23 -7.19 22.59
N ILE A 250 3.11 -7.93 22.51
CA ILE A 250 1.98 -7.84 23.45
C ILE A 250 2.38 -8.29 24.87
N TRP A 251 3.40 -9.15 24.96
CA TRP A 251 3.82 -9.82 26.19
C TRP A 251 5.25 -9.46 26.62
N VAL A 252 5.83 -8.41 26.02
CA VAL A 252 7.14 -7.91 26.45
C VAL A 252 6.96 -7.09 27.71
N GLU A 253 7.62 -7.51 28.79
CA GLU A 253 7.73 -6.79 30.07
C GLU A 253 8.88 -5.78 30.06
#